data_AF-B0DGF7-F1
#
_entry.id   AF-B0DGF7-F1
#
_cell.length_a   1.000
_cell.length_b   1.000
_cell.length_c   1.000
_cell.angle_alpha   90.00
_cell.angle_beta   90.00
_cell.angle_gamma   90.00
#
_symmetry.space_group_name_H-M   'P 1'
#
loop_
_entity.id
_entity.type
_entity.pdbx_description
1 polymer ?
#
loop_
_entity_poly.entity_id
_entity_poly.type
_entity_poly.pdbx_seq_one_letter_code
_entity_poly.pdbx_strand_id
1 'polypeptide(L)'
;MSLASIIPVSAHQLITICPSVSFTPYHAGHVLGACMFFIDIAGLKILYTGDYWQEENRHLVKAELPPVQPDVLIVESTYGVQTLEGREEKEQCFTNLVHSVIRQGGHVLLPAFALS
;
A
#
# COMPACT_ATOMS: atom_id res chain seq x y z
N MET A 1 24.48 6.07 5.74
CA MET A 1 24.15 4.66 5.44
C MET A 1 24.34 4.44 3.95
N SER A 2 25.03 3.38 3.55
CA SER A 2 25.20 3.02 2.13
C SER A 2 24.02 2.17 1.68
N LEU A 3 23.60 2.26 0.41
CA LEU A 3 22.61 1.33 -0.15
C LEU A 3 23.05 -0.14 -0.01
N ALA A 4 24.36 -0.39 0.06
CA ALA A 4 24.92 -1.72 0.25
C ALA A 4 24.56 -2.37 1.60
N SER A 5 24.05 -1.60 2.59
CA SER A 5 23.59 -2.17 3.86
C SER A 5 22.12 -2.57 3.87
N ILE A 6 21.39 -2.36 2.77
CA ILE A 6 19.97 -2.72 2.64
C ILE A 6 19.89 -4.15 2.10
N ILE A 7 19.23 -5.03 2.86
CA ILE A 7 18.97 -6.40 2.45
C ILE A 7 17.55 -6.46 1.89
N PRO A 8 17.37 -6.77 0.59
CA PRO A 8 16.03 -6.95 0.03
C PRO A 8 15.38 -8.21 0.60
N VAL A 9 14.09 -8.13 0.87
CA VAL A 9 13.26 -9.23 1.36
C VAL A 9 12.06 -9.40 0.43
N SER A 10 11.65 -10.64 0.20
CA SER A 10 10.47 -10.94 -0.60
C SER A 10 9.21 -10.93 0.27
N ALA A 11 8.06 -10.67 -0.34
CA ALA A 11 6.78 -10.93 0.30
C ALA A 11 6.69 -12.40 0.72
N HIS A 12 5.99 -12.64 1.84
CA HIS A 12 5.79 -13.94 2.49
C HIS A 12 7.07 -14.64 2.98
N GLN A 13 8.23 -13.99 2.90
CA GLN A 13 9.48 -14.53 3.42
C GLN A 13 9.55 -14.32 4.94
N LEU A 14 9.66 -15.41 5.71
CA LEU A 14 9.98 -15.33 7.14
C LEU A 14 11.44 -14.93 7.32
N ILE A 15 11.67 -13.80 7.97
CA ILE A 15 13.00 -13.30 8.33
C ILE A 15 13.17 -13.39 9.84
N THR A 16 14.19 -14.11 10.30
CA THR A 16 14.56 -14.18 11.71
C THR A 16 15.80 -13.34 11.96
N ILE A 17 15.64 -12.29 12.77
CA ILE A 17 16.75 -11.38 13.13
C ILE A 17 17.53 -11.93 14.32
N CYS A 18 16.81 -12.47 15.31
CA CYS A 18 17.38 -13.17 16.47
C CYS A 18 16.34 -14.16 17.02
N PRO A 19 16.67 -15.03 18.01
CA PRO A 19 15.75 -16.06 18.49
C PRO A 19 14.38 -15.57 18.98
N SER A 20 14.27 -14.30 19.34
CA SER A 20 13.03 -13.69 19.85
C SER A 20 12.38 -12.71 18.88
N VAL A 21 12.99 -12.42 17.73
CA VAL A 21 12.49 -11.42 16.79
C VAL A 21 12.49 -11.97 15.38
N SER A 22 11.31 -12.05 14.79
CA SER A 22 11.12 -12.37 13.38
C SER A 22 10.05 -11.47 12.75
N PHE A 23 10.03 -11.41 11.42
CA PHE A 23 8.96 -10.75 10.70
C PHE A 23 8.70 -11.40 9.35
N THR A 24 7.48 -11.21 8.85
CA THR A 24 7.04 -11.63 7.53
C THR A 24 6.37 -10.45 6.82
N PRO A 25 6.84 -10.02 5.64
CA PRO A 25 6.16 -9.02 4.84
C PRO A 25 4.94 -9.60 4.10
N TYR A 26 3.85 -8.85 4.00
CA TYR A 26 2.63 -9.16 3.23
C TYR A 26 2.32 -8.01 2.28
N HIS A 27 1.64 -8.27 1.16
CA HIS A 27 1.36 -7.20 0.20
C HIS A 27 0.42 -6.14 0.79
N ALA A 28 0.74 -4.85 0.59
CA ALA A 28 -0.09 -3.72 1.04
C ALA A 28 -0.90 -3.05 -0.09
N GLY A 29 -0.54 -3.30 -1.36
CA GLY A 29 -1.30 -2.86 -2.54
C GLY A 29 -1.24 -1.37 -2.90
N HIS A 30 -0.80 -0.50 -1.98
CA HIS A 30 -0.78 0.96 -2.14
C HIS A 30 0.09 1.47 -3.31
N VAL A 31 1.35 1.01 -3.37
CA VAL A 31 2.31 1.28 -4.45
C VAL A 31 3.07 -0.01 -4.78
N LEU A 32 3.79 -0.04 -5.92
CA LEU A 32 4.58 -1.21 -6.28
C LEU A 32 5.63 -1.55 -5.20
N GLY A 33 5.57 -2.78 -4.69
CA GLY A 33 6.47 -3.26 -3.64
C GLY A 33 6.07 -2.86 -2.20
N ALA A 34 4.96 -2.15 -2.02
CA ALA A 34 4.45 -1.82 -0.68
C ALA A 34 4.12 -3.09 0.11
N CYS A 35 4.60 -3.15 1.35
CA CYS A 35 4.42 -4.28 2.24
C CYS A 35 3.95 -3.85 3.63
N MET A 36 3.06 -4.67 4.20
CA MET A 36 2.76 -4.68 5.64
C MET A 36 3.72 -5.65 6.32
N PHE A 37 4.19 -5.33 7.52
CA PHE A 37 5.14 -6.16 8.26
C PHE A 37 4.46 -6.79 9.46
N PHE A 38 4.35 -8.11 9.44
CA PHE A 38 3.89 -8.90 10.58
C PHE A 38 5.09 -9.33 11.40
N ILE A 39 5.24 -8.76 12.59
CA ILE A 39 6.42 -8.89 13.44
C ILE A 39 6.05 -9.73 14.66
N ASP A 40 6.88 -10.71 15.00
CA ASP A 40 6.79 -11.48 16.24
C ASP A 40 7.96 -11.11 17.15
N ILE A 41 7.65 -10.60 18.35
CA ILE A 41 8.63 -10.28 19.39
C ILE A 41 8.30 -11.09 20.63
N ALA A 42 9.05 -12.17 20.86
CA ALA A 42 8.89 -13.08 21.98
C ALA A 42 7.44 -13.56 22.18
N GLY A 43 6.71 -13.80 21.08
CA GLY A 43 5.32 -14.24 21.07
C GLY A 43 4.31 -13.12 20.81
N LEU A 44 4.66 -11.85 21.07
CA LEU A 44 3.81 -10.67 20.82
C LEU A 44 3.76 -10.38 19.31
N LYS A 45 2.55 -10.41 18.74
CA LYS A 45 2.33 -10.26 17.29
C LYS A 45 1.88 -8.84 16.97
N ILE A 46 2.65 -8.17 16.14
CA ILE A 46 2.42 -6.78 15.75
C ILE A 46 2.24 -6.75 14.23
N LEU A 47 1.18 -6.14 13.74
CA LEU A 47 1.03 -5.81 12.32
C LEU A 47 1.25 -4.31 12.14
N TYR A 48 2.29 -3.95 11.39
CA TYR A 48 2.49 -2.59 10.90
C TYR A 48 2.10 -2.50 9.43
N THR A 49 1.08 -1.72 9.11
CA THR A 49 0.54 -1.70 7.73
C THR A 49 1.33 -0.80 6.78
N GLY A 50 2.01 0.23 7.29
CA GLY A 50 2.36 1.37 6.45
C GLY A 50 1.10 1.95 5.80
N ASP A 51 1.24 2.45 4.57
CA ASP A 51 0.11 2.85 3.76
C ASP A 51 -0.41 1.64 2.97
N TYR A 52 -1.71 1.35 3.09
CA TYR A 52 -2.31 0.15 2.51
C TYR A 52 -3.57 0.49 1.73
N TRP A 53 -3.91 -0.39 0.78
CA TRP A 53 -5.09 -0.21 -0.05
C TRP A 53 -5.86 -1.51 -0.17
N GLN A 54 -7.15 -1.49 0.14
CA GLN A 54 -7.99 -2.70 0.23
C GLN A 54 -8.75 -3.03 -1.06
N GLU A 55 -8.67 -2.17 -2.08
CA GLU A 55 -9.29 -2.43 -3.37
C GLU A 55 -8.24 -2.84 -4.40
N GLU A 56 -8.61 -3.74 -5.32
CA GLU A 56 -7.74 -4.02 -6.46
C GLU A 56 -7.73 -2.83 -7.42
N ASN A 57 -6.58 -2.57 -8.02
CA ASN A 57 -6.48 -1.62 -9.11
C ASN A 57 -5.89 -2.29 -10.36
N ARG A 58 -5.82 -1.56 -11.47
CA ARG A 58 -5.39 -2.11 -12.77
C ARG A 58 -3.97 -2.70 -12.76
N HIS A 59 -3.12 -2.34 -11.80
CA HIS A 59 -1.69 -2.70 -11.77
C HIS A 59 -1.19 -3.20 -10.41
N LEU A 60 -1.98 -3.10 -9.34
CA LEU A 60 -1.64 -3.51 -7.97
C LEU A 60 -2.74 -4.41 -7.40
N VAL A 61 -2.29 -5.40 -6.65
CA VAL A 61 -3.14 -6.26 -5.81
C VAL A 61 -3.64 -5.48 -4.61
N LYS A 62 -4.76 -5.90 -4.02
CA LYS A 62 -5.19 -5.38 -2.71
C LYS A 62 -4.26 -5.85 -1.58
N ALA A 63 -4.33 -5.16 -0.45
CA ALA A 63 -3.68 -5.56 0.79
C ALA A 63 -4.14 -6.95 1.25
N GLU A 64 -3.18 -7.77 1.70
CA GLU A 64 -3.41 -9.12 2.19
C GLU A 64 -3.62 -9.16 3.71
N LEU A 65 -4.45 -10.07 4.20
CA LEU A 65 -4.55 -10.29 5.63
C LEU A 65 -3.57 -11.39 6.06
N PRO A 66 -2.74 -11.17 7.10
CA PRO A 66 -1.93 -12.24 7.66
C PRO A 66 -2.85 -13.35 8.22
N PRO A 67 -2.37 -14.61 8.23
CA PRO A 67 -3.19 -15.76 8.63
C PRO A 67 -3.53 -15.80 10.13
N VAL A 68 -2.83 -14.99 10.94
CA VAL A 68 -2.99 -14.93 12.40
C VAL A 68 -3.36 -13.50 12.78
N GLN A 69 -4.30 -13.38 13.71
CA GLN A 69 -4.69 -12.08 14.26
C GLN A 69 -3.52 -11.46 15.05
N PRO A 70 -3.14 -10.21 14.77
CA PRO A 70 -2.13 -9.52 15.58
C PRO A 70 -2.70 -9.14 16.95
N ASP A 71 -1.84 -9.11 17.96
CA ASP A 71 -2.14 -8.55 19.28
C ASP A 71 -2.18 -7.01 19.22
N VAL A 72 -1.31 -6.42 18.39
CA VAL A 72 -1.21 -4.98 18.17
C VAL A 72 -1.30 -4.65 16.69
N LEU A 73 -2.21 -3.75 16.33
CA LEU A 73 -2.31 -3.19 14.97
C LEU A 73 -1.82 -1.75 14.98
N ILE A 74 -0.80 -1.46 14.19
CA ILE A 74 -0.35 -0.10 13.89
C ILE A 74 -0.77 0.19 12.45
N VAL A 75 -1.77 1.06 12.31
CA VAL A 75 -2.43 1.35 11.02
C VAL A 75 -2.43 2.85 10.73
N GLU A 76 -2.32 3.19 9.46
CA GLU A 76 -2.49 4.57 9.00
C GLU A 76 -3.95 5.06 9.14
N SER A 77 -4.16 6.37 9.00
CA SER A 77 -5.48 6.98 9.11
C SER A 77 -5.73 8.05 8.05
N THR A 78 -5.07 7.97 6.88
CA THR A 78 -5.11 9.00 5.83
C THR A 78 -6.55 9.36 5.42
N TYR A 79 -7.41 8.36 5.27
CA TYR A 79 -8.83 8.52 4.94
C TYR A 79 -9.78 8.10 6.07
N GLY A 80 -9.32 8.07 7.32
CA GLY A 80 -10.01 7.38 8.43
C GLY A 80 -11.47 7.78 8.71
N VAL A 81 -11.91 8.97 8.26
CA VAL A 81 -13.30 9.45 8.38
C VAL A 81 -13.97 9.74 7.04
N GLN A 82 -13.26 9.49 5.93
CA GLN A 82 -13.74 9.82 4.59
C GLN A 82 -14.29 8.58 3.92
N THR A 83 -15.49 8.71 3.35
CA THR A 83 -16.00 7.71 2.41
C THR A 83 -15.49 8.05 1.02
N LEU A 84 -14.86 7.08 0.38
CA LEU A 84 -14.32 7.24 -0.95
C LEU A 84 -15.36 6.81 -1.99
N GLU A 85 -15.50 7.59 -3.05
CA GLU A 85 -16.33 7.23 -4.20
C GLU A 85 -15.78 5.97 -4.87
N GLY A 86 -16.67 5.23 -5.53
CA GLY A 86 -16.32 4.01 -6.24
C GLY A 86 -15.30 4.27 -7.34
N ARG A 87 -14.43 3.30 -7.59
CA ARG A 87 -13.37 3.43 -8.61
C ARG A 87 -13.93 3.79 -9.99
N GLU A 88 -15.02 3.17 -10.40
CA GLU A 88 -15.65 3.41 -11.71
C GLU A 88 -16.14 4.86 -11.85
N GLU A 89 -16.78 5.38 -10.80
CA GLU A 89 -17.27 6.77 -10.76
C GLU A 89 -16.11 7.77 -10.84
N LYS A 90 -15.00 7.51 -10.12
CA LYS A 90 -13.79 8.33 -10.19
C LYS A 90 -13.14 8.30 -11.57
N GLU A 91 -12.99 7.12 -12.17
CA GLU A 91 -12.44 6.96 -13.52
C GLU A 91 -13.31 7.68 -14.56
N GLN A 92 -14.64 7.58 -14.43
CA GLN A 92 -15.60 8.27 -15.30
C GLN A 92 -15.54 9.80 -15.13
N CYS A 93 -15.49 10.30 -13.89
CA CYS A 93 -15.38 11.72 -13.59
C CYS A 93 -14.08 12.30 -14.17
N PHE A 94 -12.96 11.62 -13.93
CA PHE A 94 -11.65 12.01 -14.44
C PHE A 94 -11.62 12.09 -15.96
N THR A 95 -12.07 11.03 -16.65
CA THR A 95 -12.08 10.98 -18.12
C THR A 95 -13.01 12.04 -18.72
N ASN A 96 -14.18 12.27 -18.13
CA ASN A 96 -15.10 13.33 -18.55
C ASN A 96 -14.46 14.71 -18.45
N LEU A 97 -13.78 15.00 -17.34
CA LEU A 97 -13.07 16.27 -17.14
C LEU A 97 -11.99 16.47 -18.21
N VAL A 98 -11.14 15.47 -18.42
CA VAL A 98 -10.09 15.49 -19.45
C VAL A 98 -10.69 15.74 -20.84
N HIS A 99 -11.75 15.01 -21.21
CA HIS A 99 -12.41 15.18 -22.51
C HIS A 99 -13.00 16.59 -22.68
N SER A 100 -13.58 17.17 -21.64
CA SER A 100 -14.17 18.51 -21.71
C SER A 100 -13.13 19.60 -21.99
N VAL A 101 -11.97 19.56 -21.33
CA VAL A 101 -10.88 20.52 -21.54
C VAL A 101 -10.33 20.42 -22.96
N ILE A 102 -10.10 19.19 -23.45
CA ILE A 102 -9.59 18.94 -24.80
C ILE A 102 -10.58 19.44 -25.86
N ARG A 103 -11.89 19.20 -25.67
CA ARG A 103 -12.94 19.65 -26.62
C ARG A 103 -13.04 21.17 -26.73
N GLN A 104 -12.64 21.90 -25.69
CA GLN A 104 -12.60 23.37 -25.68
C GLN A 104 -11.28 23.93 -26.27
N GLY A 105 -10.38 23.06 -26.77
CA GLY A 105 -9.08 23.46 -27.29
C GLY A 105 -8.03 23.77 -26.23
N GLY A 106 -8.28 23.38 -24.96
CA GLY A 106 -7.34 23.58 -23.86
C GLY A 106 -6.32 22.45 -23.72
N HIS A 107 -5.39 22.63 -22.78
CA HIS A 107 -4.38 21.63 -22.41
C HIS A 107 -4.62 21.12 -20.99
N VAL A 108 -4.44 19.82 -20.76
CA VAL A 108 -4.55 19.20 -19.43
C VAL A 108 -3.15 18.99 -18.87
N LEU A 109 -2.89 19.56 -17.69
CA LEU A 109 -1.69 19.29 -16.90
C LEU A 109 -2.07 18.31 -15.78
N LEU A 110 -1.39 17.16 -15.72
CA LEU A 110 -1.59 16.14 -14.69
C LEU A 110 -0.32 16.02 -13.83
N PRO A 111 -0.22 16.77 -12.72
CA PRO A 111 0.91 16.62 -11.81
C PRO A 111 0.81 15.29 -11.07
N ALA A 112 1.83 14.45 -11.21
CA ALA A 112 1.97 13.18 -10.51
C ALA A 112 3.44 12.92 -10.18
N PHE A 113 3.69 12.10 -9.15
CA PHE A 113 5.03 11.58 -8.90
C PHE A 113 5.49 10.67 -10.05
N ALA A 114 6.80 10.56 -10.27
CA ALA A 114 7.36 9.77 -11.37
C ALA A 114 7.11 8.26 -11.22
N LEU A 115 6.85 7.79 -10.00
CA LEU A 115 6.58 6.40 -9.65
C LEU A 115 5.46 6.36 -8.61
N SER A 116 4.45 5.55 -8.87
CA SER A 116 3.33 5.20 -7.98
C SER A 116 3.00 3.73 -8.19
#